data_AF-A0A8J4DND9-F1
#
_entry.id   AF-A0A8J4DND9-F1
#
_cell.length_a   1.000
_cell.length_b   1.000
_cell.length_c   1.000
_cell.angle_alpha   90.00
_cell.angle_beta   90.00
_cell.angle_gamma   90.00
#
_symmetry.space_group_name_H-M   'P 1'
#
loop_
_entity.id
_entity.type
_entity.pdbx_description
1 polymer ?
#
loop_
_entity_poly.entity_id
_entity_poly.type
_entity_poly.pdbx_seq_one_letter_code
_entity_poly.pdbx_strand_id
1 'polypeptide(L)'
;MEYSISSKRFRDELPDTADELFWILFYLEPRKNPVVTISATRDADRFIRVAAGDGGLLSVTYRHGTPDEVHTVSGLDVLAVHQAIVACVQRGMQWTAAFEEAQRRGDMRSGVVDYEPTGLTVQAAVMDLDVRRRRLGLPFAGPPSLTWGSSQVVTGDVWPQAKSTVTVSIEVTAMRRELEHGISIASPGGSVRTERSQPAAAELMLWPSHDGEKFEVVCDVPQAALQITNVYMFRTPTHSRVERWSDNAGIVVESVSAAERIYRCNHGFTSPPTFNDLVFRARVD
;
A
#
# COMPACT_ATOMS: atom_id res chain seq x y z
N MET A 1 5.93 -24.83 -26.66
CA MET A 1 4.79 -23.97 -27.01
C MET A 1 4.99 -22.68 -26.22
N GLU A 2 5.66 -21.70 -26.83
CA GLU A 2 5.85 -20.37 -26.21
C GLU A 2 4.52 -19.65 -26.25
N TYR A 3 3.88 -19.53 -25.08
CA TYR A 3 2.85 -18.52 -24.89
C TYR A 3 3.58 -17.19 -24.76
N SER A 4 3.83 -16.52 -25.89
CA SER A 4 4.00 -15.07 -25.85
C SER A 4 2.65 -14.52 -25.39
N ILE A 5 2.55 -14.23 -24.08
CA ILE A 5 1.65 -13.19 -23.63
C ILE A 5 2.28 -11.89 -24.13
N SER A 6 2.22 -11.65 -25.44
CA SER A 6 2.01 -10.32 -25.99
C SER A 6 0.66 -9.93 -25.41
N SER A 7 0.65 -9.46 -24.17
CA SER A 7 -0.52 -8.83 -23.60
C SER A 7 -0.85 -7.71 -24.55
N LYS A 8 -1.79 -7.92 -25.47
CA LYS A 8 -2.29 -6.85 -26.36
C LYS A 8 -2.85 -5.66 -25.56
N ARG A 9 -2.91 -5.76 -24.22
CA ARG A 9 -3.24 -4.71 -23.27
C ARG A 9 -2.05 -3.91 -22.72
N PHE A 10 -0.85 -4.48 -22.64
CA PHE A 10 0.35 -3.74 -22.24
C PHE A 10 1.21 -3.58 -23.48
N ARG A 11 1.34 -2.34 -23.95
CA ARG A 11 2.25 -2.02 -25.05
C ARG A 11 3.66 -2.45 -24.65
N ASP A 12 4.55 -2.72 -25.61
CA ASP A 12 5.98 -2.98 -25.36
C ASP A 12 6.73 -1.74 -24.82
N GLU A 13 6.00 -0.74 -24.32
CA GLU A 13 6.47 0.51 -23.78
C GLU A 13 6.60 0.37 -22.25
N LEU A 14 7.51 1.13 -21.66
CA LEU A 14 7.62 1.21 -20.19
C LEU A 14 6.29 1.66 -19.59
N PRO A 15 5.86 1.04 -18.46
CA PRO A 15 4.69 1.52 -17.71
C PRO A 15 4.85 3.00 -17.32
N ASP A 16 3.74 3.74 -17.35
CA ASP A 16 3.74 5.19 -17.08
C ASP A 16 3.92 5.49 -15.59
N THR A 17 3.72 4.48 -14.73
CA THR A 17 3.78 4.62 -13.27
C THR A 17 4.56 3.46 -12.63
N ALA A 18 5.13 3.74 -11.45
CA ALA A 18 5.81 2.71 -10.65
C ALA A 18 4.83 1.60 -10.21
N ASP A 19 3.58 1.92 -9.91
CA ASP A 19 2.57 0.92 -9.56
C ASP A 19 2.21 0.00 -10.72
N GLU A 20 2.02 0.54 -11.92
CA GLU A 20 1.71 -0.28 -13.10
C GLU A 20 2.83 -1.30 -13.36
N LEU A 21 4.10 -0.86 -13.27
CA LEU A 21 5.24 -1.76 -13.33
C LEU A 21 5.19 -2.83 -12.24
N PHE A 22 4.88 -2.44 -10.99
CA PHE A 22 4.75 -3.39 -9.89
C PHE A 22 3.69 -4.44 -10.18
N TRP A 23 2.49 -4.04 -10.64
CA TRP A 23 1.41 -4.98 -10.95
C TRP A 23 1.80 -5.94 -12.08
N ILE A 24 2.45 -5.45 -13.13
CA ILE A 24 2.94 -6.30 -14.22
C ILE A 24 3.89 -7.38 -13.68
N LEU A 25 4.85 -7.00 -12.83
CA LEU A 25 5.81 -7.92 -12.22
C LEU A 25 5.14 -8.87 -11.21
N PHE A 26 4.22 -8.35 -10.40
CA PHE A 26 3.49 -9.08 -9.36
C PHE A 26 2.62 -10.20 -9.93
N TYR A 27 2.00 -9.97 -11.10
CA TYR A 27 1.15 -10.96 -11.76
C TYR A 27 1.91 -12.03 -12.57
N LEU A 28 3.25 -12.03 -12.54
CA LEU A 28 4.04 -13.11 -13.12
C LEU A 28 3.90 -14.40 -12.28
N GLU A 29 3.14 -15.37 -12.77
CA GLU A 29 2.90 -16.67 -12.13
C GLU A 29 3.88 -17.79 -12.57
N PRO A 30 4.83 -18.26 -11.75
CA PRO A 30 5.85 -19.25 -12.15
C PRO A 30 5.32 -20.51 -12.84
N ARG A 31 4.13 -20.99 -12.44
CA ARG A 31 3.49 -22.20 -12.96
C ARG A 31 3.10 -22.12 -14.44
N LYS A 32 3.02 -20.91 -15.01
CA LYS A 32 2.61 -20.67 -16.40
C LYS A 32 3.78 -20.33 -17.33
N ASN A 33 5.02 -20.39 -16.84
CA ASN A 33 6.21 -19.85 -17.52
C ASN A 33 6.04 -18.41 -18.05
N PRO A 34 5.45 -17.45 -17.29
CA PRO A 34 5.20 -16.12 -17.78
C PRO A 34 6.50 -15.34 -17.85
N VAL A 35 6.65 -14.69 -18.99
CA VAL A 35 7.74 -13.80 -19.33
C VAL A 35 7.09 -12.51 -19.80
N VAL A 36 7.60 -11.39 -19.32
CA VAL A 36 7.29 -10.06 -19.85
C VAL A 36 8.56 -9.45 -20.42
N THR A 37 8.46 -8.84 -21.60
CA THR A 37 9.51 -8.02 -22.17
C THR A 37 9.10 -6.56 -22.04
N ILE A 38 9.97 -5.76 -21.45
CA ILE A 38 9.79 -4.33 -21.21
C ILE A 38 10.86 -3.62 -22.04
N SER A 39 10.45 -2.82 -23.04
CA SER A 39 11.40 -2.05 -23.86
C SER A 39 11.58 -0.66 -23.26
N ALA A 40 12.82 -0.30 -22.95
CA ALA A 40 13.11 0.97 -22.28
C ALA A 40 13.08 2.18 -23.23
N THR A 41 13.12 1.92 -24.54
CA THR A 41 13.18 2.92 -25.61
C THR A 41 12.44 2.39 -26.84
N ARG A 42 12.09 3.30 -27.77
CA ARG A 42 11.67 2.91 -29.13
C ARG A 42 12.80 2.24 -29.94
N ASP A 43 14.05 2.34 -29.48
CA ASP A 43 15.16 1.57 -30.02
C ASP A 43 15.02 0.11 -29.60
N ALA A 44 14.84 -0.76 -30.60
CA ALA A 44 14.65 -2.20 -30.45
C ALA A 44 15.82 -2.93 -29.75
N ASP A 45 16.94 -2.25 -29.54
CA ASP A 45 18.17 -2.85 -29.01
C ASP A 45 18.29 -2.79 -27.48
N ARG A 46 17.41 -2.05 -26.77
CA ARG A 46 17.42 -1.95 -25.30
C ARG A 46 16.12 -2.48 -24.69
N PHE A 47 16.11 -3.77 -24.42
CA PHE A 47 15.01 -4.43 -23.72
C PHE A 47 15.46 -5.07 -22.41
N ILE A 48 14.50 -5.24 -21.51
CA ILE A 48 14.58 -6.07 -20.32
C ILE A 48 13.55 -7.17 -20.48
N ARG A 49 13.97 -8.40 -20.27
CA ARG A 49 13.08 -9.55 -20.20
C ARG A 49 13.04 -10.00 -18.75
N VAL A 50 11.85 -10.00 -18.16
CA VAL A 50 11.61 -10.52 -16.81
C VAL A 50 10.83 -11.82 -16.92
N ALA A 51 11.35 -12.87 -16.32
CA ALA A 51 10.73 -14.19 -16.29
C ALA A 51 10.44 -14.59 -14.85
N ALA A 52 9.29 -15.23 -14.61
CA ALA A 52 9.05 -15.88 -13.34
C ALA A 52 10.01 -17.06 -13.15
N GLY A 53 10.56 -17.17 -11.95
CA GLY A 53 11.37 -18.30 -11.49
C GLY A 53 10.70 -19.02 -10.32
N ASP A 54 11.39 -20.04 -9.79
CA ASP A 54 10.87 -20.84 -8.68
C ASP A 54 10.74 -20.03 -7.38
N GLY A 55 9.81 -20.44 -6.52
CA GLY A 55 9.64 -19.83 -5.19
C GLY A 55 9.13 -18.38 -5.19
N GLY A 56 8.56 -17.91 -6.31
CA GLY A 56 8.10 -16.52 -6.45
C GLY A 56 9.25 -15.53 -6.61
N LEU A 57 10.40 -16.00 -7.09
CA LEU A 57 11.52 -15.16 -7.50
C LEU A 57 11.44 -14.88 -9.00
N LEU A 58 12.21 -13.90 -9.46
CA LEU A 58 12.26 -13.45 -10.83
C LEU A 58 13.69 -13.62 -11.38
N SER A 59 13.77 -13.83 -12.69
CA SER A 59 15.01 -13.75 -13.46
C SER A 59 14.89 -12.63 -14.46
N VAL A 60 15.88 -11.75 -14.47
CA VAL A 60 15.96 -10.60 -15.36
C VAL A 60 17.08 -10.81 -16.36
N THR A 61 16.77 -10.70 -17.64
CA THR A 61 17.75 -10.70 -18.73
C THR A 61 17.71 -9.35 -19.42
N TYR A 62 18.83 -8.68 -19.54
CA TYR A 62 18.91 -7.35 -20.15
C TYR A 62 20.14 -7.23 -21.04
N ARG A 63 20.09 -6.29 -21.98
CA ARG A 63 21.24 -5.88 -22.79
C ARG A 63 21.75 -4.54 -22.32
N HIS A 64 23.07 -4.40 -22.26
CA HIS A 64 23.72 -3.15 -21.92
C HIS A 64 24.89 -2.90 -22.87
N GLY A 65 24.98 -1.70 -23.46
CA GLY A 65 26.03 -1.37 -24.42
C GLY A 65 25.77 -1.97 -25.80
N THR A 66 26.36 -3.14 -26.09
CA THR A 66 26.32 -3.77 -27.43
C THR A 66 25.23 -4.84 -27.54
N PRO A 67 24.72 -5.16 -28.75
CA PRO A 67 23.68 -6.17 -28.93
C PRO A 67 24.04 -7.58 -28.42
N ASP A 68 25.35 -7.90 -28.35
CA ASP A 68 25.86 -9.21 -27.96
C ASP A 68 26.08 -9.34 -26.44
N GLU A 69 26.08 -8.22 -25.71
CA GLU A 69 26.31 -8.21 -24.26
C GLU A 69 25.00 -8.42 -23.49
N VAL A 70 24.64 -9.69 -23.35
CA VAL A 70 23.44 -10.14 -22.61
C VAL A 70 23.83 -10.52 -21.18
N HIS A 71 23.18 -9.88 -20.21
CA HIS A 71 23.34 -10.16 -18.79
C HIS A 71 22.09 -10.85 -18.25
N THR A 72 22.26 -11.80 -17.32
CA THR A 72 21.16 -12.45 -16.62
C THR A 72 21.41 -12.43 -15.12
N VAL A 73 20.42 -11.93 -14.37
CA VAL A 73 20.41 -11.92 -12.91
C VAL A 73 19.17 -12.66 -12.43
N SER A 74 19.35 -13.66 -11.57
CA SER A 74 18.27 -14.51 -11.06
C SER A 74 18.17 -14.43 -9.55
N GLY A 75 17.02 -14.87 -9.01
CA GLY A 75 16.79 -14.91 -7.56
C GLY A 75 16.37 -13.56 -6.97
N LEU A 76 15.87 -12.65 -7.81
CA LEU A 76 15.39 -11.35 -7.36
C LEU A 76 13.92 -11.43 -6.94
N ASP A 77 13.49 -10.64 -5.98
CA ASP A 77 12.06 -10.48 -5.69
C ASP A 77 11.40 -9.37 -6.52
N VAL A 78 10.06 -9.32 -6.47
CA VAL A 78 9.26 -8.37 -7.24
C VAL A 78 9.70 -6.93 -6.99
N LEU A 79 9.86 -6.51 -5.72
CA LEU A 79 10.29 -5.14 -5.43
C LEU A 79 11.73 -4.88 -5.87
N ALA A 80 12.65 -5.84 -5.71
CA ALA A 80 14.03 -5.68 -6.12
C ALA A 80 14.14 -5.43 -7.63
N VAL A 81 13.40 -6.20 -8.44
CA VAL A 81 13.31 -5.98 -9.89
C VAL A 81 12.65 -4.63 -10.20
N HIS A 82 11.55 -4.31 -9.53
CA HIS A 82 10.83 -3.04 -9.67
C HIS A 82 11.74 -1.83 -9.41
N GLN A 83 12.40 -1.77 -8.25
CA GLN A 83 13.27 -0.66 -7.86
C GLN A 83 14.47 -0.50 -8.80
N ALA A 84 15.04 -1.61 -9.29
CA ALA A 84 16.12 -1.58 -10.26
C ALA A 84 15.67 -0.97 -11.59
N ILE A 85 14.49 -1.37 -12.09
CA ILE A 85 13.90 -0.81 -13.31
C ILE A 85 13.59 0.67 -13.13
N VAL A 86 12.93 1.05 -12.04
CA VAL A 86 12.65 2.46 -11.70
C VAL A 86 13.95 3.27 -11.61
N ALA A 87 15.01 2.73 -11.01
CA ALA A 87 16.32 3.40 -10.94
C ALA A 87 16.91 3.68 -12.33
N CYS A 88 16.84 2.72 -13.24
CA CYS A 88 17.41 2.89 -14.56
C CYS A 88 16.60 3.88 -15.40
N VAL A 89 15.28 3.74 -15.36
CA VAL A 89 14.36 4.52 -16.20
C VAL A 89 14.23 5.97 -15.72
N GLN A 90 14.00 6.17 -14.43
CA GLN A 90 13.71 7.50 -13.89
C GLN A 90 14.96 8.24 -13.44
N ARG A 91 16.01 7.51 -13.00
CA ARG A 91 17.22 8.11 -12.43
C ARG A 91 18.46 7.94 -13.33
N GLY A 92 18.32 7.30 -14.50
CA GLY A 92 19.42 7.09 -15.43
C GLY A 92 20.53 6.19 -14.91
N MET A 93 20.24 5.34 -13.92
CA MET A 93 21.20 4.36 -13.41
C MET A 93 21.52 3.32 -14.50
N GLN A 94 22.76 2.83 -14.52
CA GLN A 94 23.12 1.74 -15.43
C GLN A 94 22.49 0.43 -14.98
N TRP A 95 21.98 -0.36 -15.94
CA TRP A 95 21.29 -1.64 -15.68
C TRP A 95 22.11 -2.57 -14.79
N THR A 96 23.40 -2.76 -15.13
CA THR A 96 24.31 -3.61 -14.37
C THR A 96 24.43 -3.15 -12.92
N ALA A 97 24.69 -1.87 -12.69
CA ALA A 97 24.81 -1.33 -11.34
C ALA A 97 23.49 -1.45 -10.54
N ALA A 98 22.34 -1.22 -11.18
CA ALA A 98 21.03 -1.33 -10.53
C ALA A 98 20.70 -2.76 -10.11
N PHE A 99 20.94 -3.75 -10.99
CA PHE A 99 20.64 -5.15 -10.68
C PHE A 99 21.68 -5.79 -9.76
N GLU A 100 22.94 -5.38 -9.80
CA GLU A 100 23.94 -5.78 -8.79
C GLU A 100 23.56 -5.25 -7.40
N GLU A 101 23.11 -3.99 -7.30
CA GLU A 101 22.59 -3.44 -6.05
C GLU A 101 21.35 -4.19 -5.57
N ALA A 102 20.40 -4.47 -6.47
CA ALA A 102 19.21 -5.25 -6.15
C ALA A 102 19.55 -6.66 -5.65
N GLN A 103 20.54 -7.33 -6.24
CA GLN A 103 21.01 -8.64 -5.82
C GLN A 103 21.68 -8.59 -4.45
N ARG A 104 22.50 -7.57 -4.18
CA ARG A 104 23.11 -7.35 -2.84
C ARG A 104 22.04 -7.10 -1.77
N ARG A 105 20.99 -6.35 -2.09
CA ARG A 105 19.86 -6.09 -1.17
C ARG A 105 18.92 -7.27 -1.00
N GLY A 106 18.77 -8.11 -2.02
CA GLY A 106 17.91 -9.30 -1.98
C GLY A 106 18.31 -10.31 -0.90
N ASP A 107 19.55 -10.24 -0.42
CA ASP A 107 20.05 -11.05 0.70
C ASP A 107 19.62 -10.49 2.07
N MET A 108 18.96 -9.32 2.11
CA MET A 108 18.39 -8.75 3.32
C MET A 108 17.09 -9.49 3.70
N ARG A 109 17.27 -10.64 4.34
CA ARG A 109 16.26 -11.36 5.13
C ARG A 109 15.70 -10.53 6.31
N SER A 110 16.07 -9.25 6.43
CA SER A 110 15.71 -8.38 7.56
C SER A 110 14.22 -8.07 7.63
N GLY A 111 13.45 -8.35 6.57
CA GLY A 111 11.98 -8.28 6.58
C GLY A 111 11.38 -6.88 6.72
N VAL A 112 12.21 -5.85 6.91
CA VAL A 112 11.79 -4.44 7.04
C VAL A 112 12.20 -3.70 5.77
N VAL A 113 11.22 -3.19 5.05
CA VAL A 113 11.39 -2.42 3.82
C VAL A 113 10.77 -1.05 4.03
N ASP A 114 11.52 0.00 3.71
CA ASP A 114 10.97 1.35 3.57
C ASP A 114 10.39 1.52 2.16
N TYR A 115 9.08 1.78 2.09
CA TYR A 115 8.34 1.92 0.84
C TYR A 115 8.29 3.35 0.31
N GLU A 116 8.62 4.38 1.11
CA GLU A 116 8.59 5.78 0.67
C GLU A 116 9.38 6.03 -0.64
N PRO A 117 10.62 5.53 -0.82
CA PRO A 117 11.39 5.79 -2.03
C PRO A 117 11.02 4.88 -3.21
N THR A 118 10.05 3.96 -3.05
CA THR A 118 9.71 2.99 -4.11
C THR A 118 8.85 3.59 -5.21
N GLY A 119 8.08 4.63 -4.90
CA GLY A 119 7.04 5.16 -5.77
C GLY A 119 5.79 4.28 -5.86
N LEU A 120 5.71 3.19 -5.08
CA LEU A 120 4.48 2.42 -4.94
C LEU A 120 3.42 3.20 -4.19
N THR A 121 2.14 2.91 -4.44
CA THR A 121 1.05 3.28 -3.53
C THR A 121 1.10 2.48 -2.23
N VAL A 122 0.43 3.00 -1.19
CA VAL A 122 0.24 2.27 0.08
C VAL A 122 -0.38 0.89 -0.16
N GLN A 123 -1.38 0.79 -1.04
CA GLN A 123 -2.02 -0.48 -1.39
C GLN A 123 -1.04 -1.49 -1.99
N ALA A 124 -0.25 -1.08 -2.99
CA ALA A 124 0.74 -1.94 -3.61
C ALA A 124 1.83 -2.37 -2.60
N ALA A 125 2.27 -1.45 -1.75
CA ALA A 125 3.22 -1.74 -0.66
C ALA A 125 2.67 -2.78 0.33
N VAL A 126 1.41 -2.69 0.75
CA VAL A 126 0.76 -3.68 1.64
C VAL A 126 0.78 -5.07 0.99
N MET A 127 0.43 -5.15 -0.29
CA MET A 127 0.35 -6.43 -1.00
C MET A 127 1.73 -7.06 -1.20
N ASP A 128 2.73 -6.26 -1.54
CA ASP A 128 4.11 -6.71 -1.61
C ASP A 128 4.60 -7.24 -0.24
N LEU A 129 4.35 -6.50 0.84
CA LEU A 129 4.74 -6.93 2.19
C LEU A 129 4.11 -8.28 2.56
N ASP A 130 2.81 -8.46 2.30
CA ASP A 130 2.11 -9.73 2.57
C ASP A 130 2.72 -10.90 1.80
N VAL A 131 2.96 -10.74 0.50
CA VAL A 131 3.58 -11.79 -0.33
C VAL A 131 4.99 -12.14 0.15
N ARG A 132 5.80 -11.14 0.49
CA ARG A 132 7.15 -11.40 1.02
C ARG A 132 7.13 -12.12 2.35
N ARG A 133 6.25 -11.72 3.27
CA ARG A 133 6.10 -12.40 4.57
C ARG A 133 5.71 -13.86 4.38
N ARG A 134 4.74 -14.15 3.51
CA ARG A 134 4.33 -15.53 3.19
C ARG A 134 5.49 -16.34 2.62
N ARG A 135 6.27 -15.78 1.70
CA ARG A 135 7.46 -16.44 1.13
C ARG A 135 8.51 -16.77 2.20
N LEU A 136 8.66 -15.90 3.20
CA LEU A 136 9.56 -16.11 4.34
C LEU A 136 8.98 -17.04 5.42
N GLY A 137 7.77 -17.58 5.23
CA GLY A 137 7.09 -18.40 6.23
C GLY A 137 6.75 -17.63 7.51
N LEU A 138 6.70 -16.30 7.45
CA LEU A 138 6.38 -15.46 8.59
C LEU A 138 4.86 -15.44 8.82
N PRO A 139 4.41 -15.47 10.08
CA PRO A 139 2.98 -15.46 10.39
C PRO A 139 2.33 -14.15 9.94
N PHE A 140 1.06 -14.22 9.55
CA PHE A 140 0.23 -13.03 9.35
C PHE A 140 -0.15 -12.48 10.73
N ALA A 141 0.53 -11.42 11.18
CA ALA A 141 0.36 -10.85 12.52
C ALA A 141 -0.39 -9.52 12.42
N GLY A 142 -1.73 -9.59 12.39
CA GLY A 142 -2.60 -8.42 12.39
C GLY A 142 -2.54 -7.60 11.09
N PRO A 143 -3.19 -6.41 11.06
CA PRO A 143 -3.08 -5.50 9.93
C PRO A 143 -1.60 -5.13 9.74
N PRO A 144 -1.02 -5.35 8.54
CA PRO A 144 0.38 -5.11 8.32
C PRO A 144 0.72 -3.63 8.52
N SER A 145 1.73 -3.36 9.34
CA SER A 145 2.38 -2.05 9.40
C SER A 145 3.50 -2.01 8.36
N LEU A 146 3.46 -0.99 7.51
CA LEU A 146 4.50 -0.68 6.54
C LEU A 146 5.42 0.40 7.10
N THR A 147 6.71 0.33 6.77
CA THR A 147 7.61 1.46 7.01
C THR A 147 7.54 2.40 5.81
N TRP A 148 7.32 3.69 6.09
CA TRP A 148 7.25 4.76 5.10
C TRP A 148 8.04 5.95 5.60
N GLY A 149 9.28 6.08 5.14
CA GLY A 149 10.27 6.99 5.69
C GLY A 149 10.49 6.70 7.18
N SER A 150 10.29 7.71 8.02
CA SER A 150 10.36 7.57 9.48
C SER A 150 9.06 7.06 10.13
N SER A 151 7.99 6.88 9.35
CA SER A 151 6.65 6.60 9.86
C SER A 151 6.28 5.12 9.73
N GLN A 152 5.40 4.68 10.62
CA GLN A 152 4.71 3.39 10.51
C GLN A 152 3.29 3.64 10.01
N VAL A 153 2.97 3.05 8.85
CA VAL A 153 1.70 3.24 8.15
C VAL A 153 0.89 1.96 8.24
N VAL A 154 -0.35 2.07 8.69
CA VAL A 154 -1.34 1.00 8.70
C VAL A 154 -2.53 1.37 7.81
N THR A 155 -3.26 0.36 7.33
CA THR A 155 -4.54 0.57 6.63
C THR A 155 -5.73 0.64 7.59
N GLY A 156 -5.53 0.19 8.82
CA GLY A 156 -6.51 0.28 9.89
C GLY A 156 -5.84 0.04 11.22
N ASP A 157 -6.36 0.72 12.24
CA ASP A 157 -5.90 0.59 13.61
C ASP A 157 -6.88 -0.22 14.44
N VAL A 158 -6.35 -0.97 15.40
CA VAL A 158 -7.13 -1.79 16.33
C VAL A 158 -6.82 -1.34 17.75
N TRP A 159 -7.86 -0.98 18.47
CA TRP A 159 -7.78 -0.74 19.91
C TRP A 159 -8.12 -2.01 20.67
N PRO A 160 -7.18 -2.56 21.46
CA PRO A 160 -7.52 -3.59 22.42
C PRO A 160 -8.39 -2.97 23.52
N GLN A 161 -9.54 -3.59 23.83
CA GLN A 161 -10.46 -3.08 24.85
C GLN A 161 -10.73 -4.11 25.94
N ALA A 162 -10.73 -3.65 27.21
CA ALA A 162 -11.04 -4.48 28.37
C ALA A 162 -12.53 -4.43 28.76
N LYS A 163 -13.27 -3.40 28.31
CA LYS A 163 -14.68 -3.20 28.64
C LYS A 163 -15.58 -3.58 27.45
N SER A 164 -16.79 -4.05 27.76
CA SER A 164 -17.81 -4.41 26.76
C SER A 164 -18.48 -3.20 26.11
N THR A 165 -18.45 -2.04 26.76
CA THR A 165 -18.97 -0.78 26.22
C THR A 165 -17.97 0.32 26.53
N VAL A 166 -17.66 1.15 25.53
CA VAL A 166 -16.73 2.27 25.62
C VAL A 166 -17.31 3.49 24.93
N THR A 167 -16.83 4.67 25.32
CA THR A 167 -17.07 5.90 24.57
C THR A 167 -15.80 6.32 23.86
N VAL A 168 -15.92 6.60 22.57
CA VAL A 168 -14.85 7.10 21.72
C VAL A 168 -15.11 8.58 21.45
N SER A 169 -14.25 9.44 21.98
CA SER A 169 -14.26 10.88 21.70
C SER A 169 -13.27 11.17 20.58
N ILE A 170 -13.71 11.86 19.53
CA ILE A 170 -12.90 12.26 18.39
C ILE A 170 -12.89 13.78 18.28
N GLU A 171 -11.72 14.35 18.05
CA GLU A 171 -11.51 15.77 17.75
C GLU A 171 -10.68 15.90 16.47
N VAL A 172 -11.25 16.50 15.43
CA VAL A 172 -10.54 16.77 14.17
C VAL A 172 -9.61 17.96 14.39
N THR A 173 -8.32 17.76 14.21
CA THR A 173 -7.31 18.81 14.43
C THR A 173 -6.94 19.54 13.15
N ALA A 174 -6.99 18.86 12.00
CA ALA A 174 -6.74 19.45 10.69
C ALA A 174 -7.39 18.60 9.59
N MET A 175 -7.92 19.24 8.55
CA MET A 175 -8.40 18.55 7.36
C MET A 175 -8.22 19.37 6.07
N ARG A 176 -8.01 18.68 4.95
CA ARG A 176 -8.05 19.26 3.61
C ARG A 176 -9.48 19.24 3.09
N ARG A 177 -10.14 20.40 3.09
CA ARG A 177 -11.57 20.54 2.81
C ARG A 177 -11.96 20.20 1.38
N GLU A 178 -11.02 20.23 0.46
CA GLU A 178 -11.22 19.81 -0.93
C GLU A 178 -11.31 18.29 -1.10
N LEU A 179 -10.93 17.52 -0.08
CA LEU A 179 -11.00 16.07 -0.06
C LEU A 179 -12.16 15.63 0.83
N GLU A 180 -13.08 14.84 0.27
CA GLU A 180 -14.16 14.22 1.06
C GLU A 180 -13.60 13.05 1.85
N HIS A 181 -13.02 13.35 3.01
CA HIS A 181 -12.36 12.41 3.90
C HIS A 181 -13.18 12.19 5.18
N GLY A 182 -13.16 10.97 5.69
CA GLY A 182 -13.96 10.56 6.83
C GLY A 182 -13.25 9.50 7.67
N ILE A 183 -13.90 9.17 8.78
CA ILE A 183 -13.40 8.24 9.79
C ILE A 183 -14.43 7.13 9.89
N SER A 184 -14.01 5.88 9.72
CA SER A 184 -14.85 4.75 10.05
C SER A 184 -14.48 4.16 11.40
N ILE A 185 -15.50 3.90 12.21
CA ILE A 185 -15.39 3.20 13.48
C ILE A 185 -16.25 1.95 13.39
N ALA A 186 -15.63 0.79 13.53
CA ALA A 186 -16.33 -0.49 13.50
C ALA A 186 -16.10 -1.28 14.79
N SER A 187 -17.16 -1.97 15.22
CA SER A 187 -17.12 -2.91 16.35
C SER A 187 -17.59 -4.28 15.87
N PRO A 188 -16.67 -5.18 15.45
CA PRO A 188 -17.03 -6.51 14.99
C PRO A 188 -17.85 -7.30 16.01
N GLY A 189 -19.04 -7.74 15.59
CA GLY A 189 -20.01 -8.44 16.46
C GLY A 189 -20.74 -7.55 17.46
N GLY A 190 -20.45 -6.25 17.49
CA GLY A 190 -21.01 -5.27 18.42
C GLY A 190 -21.89 -4.22 17.74
N SER A 191 -22.00 -3.05 18.36
CA SER A 191 -22.75 -1.92 17.84
C SER A 191 -22.02 -0.60 18.05
N VAL A 192 -22.21 0.35 17.16
CA VAL A 192 -21.67 1.71 17.24
C VAL A 192 -22.79 2.71 16.94
N ARG A 193 -22.82 3.81 17.70
CA ARG A 193 -23.81 4.88 17.54
C ARG A 193 -23.27 6.20 18.08
N THR A 194 -23.65 7.30 17.44
CA THR A 194 -23.66 8.64 18.06
C THR A 194 -24.96 8.83 18.84
N GLU A 195 -25.04 9.88 19.66
CA GLU A 195 -26.32 10.28 20.28
C GLU A 195 -27.43 10.56 19.24
N ARG A 196 -27.05 11.02 18.04
CA ARG A 196 -27.99 11.46 16.99
C ARG A 196 -28.36 10.35 16.00
N SER A 197 -27.56 9.31 15.89
CA SER A 197 -27.73 8.23 14.92
C SER A 197 -28.41 7.03 15.59
N GLN A 198 -29.72 6.92 15.44
CA GLN A 198 -30.43 5.65 15.60
C GLN A 198 -30.91 5.16 14.23
N PRO A 199 -30.82 3.86 13.92
CA PRO A 199 -30.41 2.75 14.80
C PRO A 199 -28.89 2.56 14.92
N ALA A 200 -28.46 1.80 15.94
CA ALA A 200 -27.06 1.36 16.07
C ALA A 200 -26.68 0.40 14.93
N ALA A 201 -25.44 0.47 14.46
CA ALA A 201 -24.91 -0.35 13.36
C ALA A 201 -23.60 -1.02 13.75
N ALA A 202 -23.07 -1.94 12.95
CA ALA A 202 -21.76 -2.55 13.20
C ALA A 202 -20.58 -1.61 12.87
N GLU A 203 -20.84 -0.60 12.03
CA GLU A 203 -19.90 0.40 11.55
C GLU A 203 -20.60 1.77 11.49
N LEU A 204 -19.87 2.81 11.85
CA LEU A 204 -20.30 4.19 11.79
C LEU A 204 -19.23 5.00 11.06
N MET A 205 -19.64 5.74 10.04
CA MET A 205 -18.78 6.65 9.30
C MET A 205 -19.07 8.09 9.72
N LEU A 206 -18.02 8.79 10.13
CA LEU A 206 -18.04 10.20 10.49
C LEU A 206 -17.42 11.00 9.35
N TRP A 207 -18.12 12.01 8.89
CA TRP A 207 -17.70 12.89 7.80
C TRP A 207 -17.53 14.31 8.35
N PRO A 208 -16.35 14.65 8.88
CA PRO A 208 -16.10 16.00 9.37
C PRO A 208 -16.17 17.02 8.24
N SER A 209 -16.54 18.24 8.63
CA SER A 209 -16.80 19.37 7.74
C SER A 209 -15.88 20.56 8.03
N HIS A 210 -15.23 20.58 9.19
CA HIS A 210 -14.31 21.63 9.60
C HIS A 210 -13.32 21.16 10.67
N ASP A 211 -12.20 21.89 10.79
CA ASP A 211 -11.24 21.72 11.88
C ASP A 211 -11.89 22.07 13.22
N GLY A 212 -11.55 21.32 14.27
CA GLY A 212 -12.12 21.43 15.61
C GLY A 212 -13.45 20.69 15.82
N GLU A 213 -14.00 20.06 14.77
CA GLU A 213 -15.23 19.28 14.89
C GLU A 213 -15.05 18.07 15.83
N LYS A 214 -16.06 17.81 16.67
CA LYS A 214 -16.02 16.77 17.70
C LYS A 214 -17.13 15.76 17.51
N PHE A 215 -16.81 14.50 17.77
CA PHE A 215 -17.77 13.40 17.79
C PHE A 215 -17.64 12.61 19.07
N GLU A 216 -18.77 12.17 19.60
CA GLU A 216 -18.84 11.16 20.65
C GLU A 216 -19.57 9.94 20.11
N VAL A 217 -18.91 8.78 20.19
CA VAL A 217 -19.42 7.52 19.68
C VAL A 217 -19.43 6.50 20.80
N VAL A 218 -20.61 5.95 21.09
CA VAL A 218 -20.77 4.84 22.03
C VAL A 218 -20.63 3.54 21.25
N CYS A 219 -19.72 2.68 21.71
CA CYS A 219 -19.41 1.41 21.07
C CYS A 219 -19.65 0.26 22.06
N ASP A 220 -20.49 -0.69 21.68
CA ASP A 220 -20.58 -2.00 22.30
C ASP A 220 -19.59 -2.93 21.61
N VAL A 221 -18.60 -3.48 22.33
CA VAL A 221 -17.40 -4.17 21.80
C VAL A 221 -17.25 -5.58 22.38
N PRO A 222 -18.08 -6.56 21.94
CA PRO A 222 -18.08 -7.90 22.51
C PRO A 222 -16.84 -8.73 22.14
N GLN A 223 -16.13 -8.37 21.07
CA GLN A 223 -14.93 -9.07 20.58
C GLN A 223 -13.62 -8.37 20.95
N ALA A 224 -13.63 -7.49 21.95
CA ALA A 224 -12.46 -6.82 22.54
C ALA A 224 -11.59 -5.99 21.57
N ALA A 225 -12.10 -5.65 20.38
CA ALA A 225 -11.36 -4.89 19.37
C ALA A 225 -12.27 -3.85 18.70
N LEU A 226 -11.96 -2.57 18.92
CA LEU A 226 -12.53 -1.46 18.14
C LEU A 226 -11.61 -1.20 16.94
N GLN A 227 -12.18 -1.07 15.75
CA GLN A 227 -11.43 -0.78 14.52
C GLN A 227 -11.66 0.67 14.11
N ILE A 228 -10.55 1.39 13.87
CA ILE A 228 -10.58 2.75 13.32
C ILE A 228 -9.86 2.74 11.98
N THR A 229 -10.54 3.22 10.93
CA THR A 229 -9.95 3.34 9.60
C THR A 229 -10.26 4.71 8.99
N ASN A 230 -9.45 5.15 8.03
CA ASN A 230 -9.78 6.29 7.19
C ASN A 230 -10.65 5.82 6.03
N VAL A 231 -11.66 6.61 5.67
CA VAL A 231 -12.53 6.35 4.52
C VAL A 231 -12.66 7.62 3.70
N TYR A 232 -12.86 7.52 2.40
CA TYR A 232 -13.03 8.69 1.55
C TYR A 232 -14.07 8.49 0.47
N MET A 233 -14.65 9.58 -0.03
CA MET A 233 -15.60 9.49 -1.13
C MET A 233 -14.87 9.50 -2.47
N PHE A 234 -14.97 8.41 -3.22
CA PHE A 234 -14.60 8.39 -4.63
C PHE A 234 -15.78 8.83 -5.48
N ARG A 235 -15.60 9.87 -6.29
CA ARG A 235 -16.61 10.37 -7.23
C ARG A 235 -16.11 10.29 -8.67
N THR A 236 -16.97 9.77 -9.53
CA THR A 236 -16.90 9.93 -10.98
C THR A 236 -18.15 10.70 -11.45
N PRO A 237 -18.23 11.13 -12.72
CA PRO A 237 -19.44 11.77 -13.24
C PRO A 237 -20.72 10.93 -13.10
N THR A 238 -20.61 9.61 -12.96
CA THR A 238 -21.74 8.67 -12.94
C THR A 238 -21.87 7.85 -11.67
N HIS A 239 -20.89 7.91 -10.77
CA HIS A 239 -20.86 7.04 -9.59
C HIS A 239 -20.19 7.73 -8.40
N SER A 240 -20.70 7.46 -7.20
CA SER A 240 -20.02 7.78 -5.95
C SER A 240 -19.99 6.55 -5.05
N ARG A 241 -18.83 6.24 -4.48
CA ARG A 241 -18.67 5.17 -3.50
C ARG A 241 -17.70 5.57 -2.40
N VAL A 242 -17.96 5.08 -1.20
CA VAL A 242 -17.01 5.18 -0.10
C VAL A 242 -15.92 4.15 -0.31
N GLU A 243 -14.68 4.60 -0.32
CA GLU A 243 -13.48 3.78 -0.46
C GLU A 243 -12.69 3.71 0.84
N ARG A 244 -11.94 2.63 0.97
CA ARG A 244 -10.97 2.36 2.03
C ARG A 244 -9.84 1.52 1.45
N TRP A 245 -8.62 1.72 1.95
CA TRP A 245 -7.45 0.87 1.65
C TRP A 245 -7.01 0.78 0.18
N SER A 246 -7.54 1.66 -0.69
CA SER A 246 -7.16 1.76 -2.10
C SER A 246 -6.14 2.86 -2.33
N ASP A 247 -5.27 2.67 -3.33
CA ASP A 247 -4.22 3.60 -3.72
C ASP A 247 -3.36 4.03 -2.50
N ASN A 248 -3.24 5.34 -2.26
CA ASN A 248 -2.46 5.90 -1.16
C ASN A 248 -3.22 6.03 0.17
N ALA A 249 -4.39 5.40 0.32
CA ALA A 249 -5.13 5.47 1.57
C ALA A 249 -4.41 4.69 2.68
N GLY A 250 -3.98 5.42 3.71
CA GLY A 250 -3.28 4.85 4.87
C GLY A 250 -3.29 5.81 6.05
N ILE A 251 -2.81 5.32 7.18
CA ILE A 251 -2.87 6.01 8.47
C ILE A 251 -1.55 5.86 9.21
N VAL A 252 -0.96 6.97 9.62
CA VAL A 252 0.10 7.00 10.64
C VAL A 252 -0.57 7.15 12.00
N VAL A 253 -0.22 6.27 12.94
CA VAL A 253 -0.80 6.23 14.28
C VAL A 253 0.27 6.63 15.30
N GLU A 254 0.05 7.75 15.97
CA GLU A 254 0.91 8.23 17.05
C GLU A 254 0.25 7.91 18.39
N SER A 255 0.89 7.05 19.19
CA SER A 255 0.37 6.72 20.54
C SER A 255 0.73 7.84 21.52
N VAL A 256 -0.29 8.46 22.11
CA VAL A 256 -0.13 9.48 23.19
C VAL A 256 -0.20 8.79 24.55
N SER A 257 -1.18 7.91 24.72
CA SER A 257 -1.33 7.04 25.88
C SER A 257 -2.03 5.73 25.50
N ALA A 258 -2.27 4.84 26.47
CA ALA A 258 -3.06 3.63 26.22
C ALA A 258 -4.52 3.94 25.84
N ALA A 259 -5.03 5.12 26.23
CA ALA A 259 -6.40 5.58 26.00
C ALA A 259 -6.49 6.64 24.89
N GLU A 260 -5.37 7.13 24.34
CA GLU A 260 -5.35 8.25 23.40
C GLU A 260 -4.35 8.05 22.26
N ARG A 261 -4.78 8.29 21.02
CA ARG A 261 -3.95 8.23 19.81
C ARG A 261 -4.25 9.42 18.90
N ILE A 262 -3.25 9.83 18.13
CA ILE A 262 -3.39 10.78 17.03
C ILE A 262 -3.28 10.01 15.71
N TYR A 263 -4.22 10.26 14.82
CA TYR A 263 -4.31 9.66 13.50
C TYR A 263 -3.98 10.68 12.45
N ARG A 264 -3.08 10.30 11.55
CA ARG A 264 -2.60 11.08 10.42
C ARG A 264 -2.92 10.33 9.15
N CYS A 265 -4.00 10.72 8.49
CA CYS A 265 -4.58 10.00 7.38
C CYS A 265 -4.15 10.60 6.05
N ASN A 266 -3.98 9.73 5.06
CA ASN A 266 -3.79 10.10 3.66
C ASN A 266 -5.01 9.67 2.85
N HIS A 267 -5.43 10.49 1.90
CA HIS A 267 -6.47 10.21 0.93
C HIS A 267 -5.91 9.37 -0.22
N GLY A 268 -6.71 8.50 -0.85
CA GLY A 268 -6.25 7.62 -1.92
C GLY A 268 -5.53 8.32 -3.08
N PHE A 269 -6.01 9.52 -3.45
CA PHE A 269 -5.44 10.33 -4.55
C PHE A 269 -4.33 11.30 -4.16
N THR A 270 -3.96 11.42 -2.88
CA THR A 270 -2.84 12.28 -2.49
C THR A 270 -1.54 11.58 -2.82
N SER A 271 -0.82 12.12 -3.82
CA SER A 271 0.46 11.61 -4.30
C SER A 271 1.47 12.77 -4.43
N PRO A 272 2.66 12.68 -3.80
CA PRO A 272 3.07 11.61 -2.88
C PRO A 272 2.25 11.62 -1.57
N PRO A 273 2.17 10.49 -0.83
CA PRO A 273 1.52 10.45 0.47
C PRO A 273 2.14 11.41 1.47
N THR A 274 1.32 12.19 2.16
CA THR A 274 1.76 13.15 3.19
C THR A 274 1.24 12.79 4.58
N PHE A 275 0.20 11.96 4.65
CA PHE A 275 -0.50 11.59 5.89
C PHE A 275 -1.06 12.78 6.68
N ASN A 276 -1.32 13.91 6.03
CA ASN A 276 -1.87 15.12 6.66
C ASN A 276 -3.19 15.58 6.01
N ASP A 277 -3.85 14.72 5.23
CA ASP A 277 -5.12 15.06 4.58
C ASP A 277 -6.28 15.15 5.59
N LEU A 278 -6.24 14.30 6.62
CA LEU A 278 -7.11 14.37 7.79
C LEU A 278 -6.29 13.97 9.02
N VAL A 279 -6.23 14.86 10.00
CA VAL A 279 -5.59 14.61 11.29
C VAL A 279 -6.63 14.74 12.39
N PHE A 280 -6.74 13.71 13.23
CA PHE A 280 -7.66 13.71 14.35
C PHE A 280 -7.07 13.01 15.57
N ARG A 281 -7.51 13.45 16.73
CA ARG A 281 -7.23 12.79 18.01
C ARG A 281 -8.44 11.91 18.36
N ALA A 282 -8.19 10.67 18.75
CA ALA A 282 -9.21 9.81 19.34
C ALA A 282 -8.82 9.40 20.76
N ARG A 283 -9.80 9.40 21.65
CA ARG A 283 -9.69 8.94 23.02
C ARG A 283 -10.76 7.90 23.31
N VAL A 284 -10.42 6.84 24.03
CA VAL A 284 -11.35 5.79 24.45
C VAL A 284 -11.45 5.74 25.98
N ASP A 285 -12.66 5.88 26.51
CA ASP A 285 -12.98 5.89 27.95
C ASP A 285 -13.84 4.68 28.39
#